data_AF-A0A238JPG7-F1
#
_entry.id   AF-A0A238JPG7-F1
#
_cell.length_a   1.000
_cell.length_b   1.000
_cell.length_c   1.000
_cell.angle_alpha   90.00
_cell.angle_beta   90.00
_cell.angle_gamma   90.00
#
_symmetry.space_group_name_H-M   'P 1'
#
loop_
_entity.id
_entity.type
_entity.pdbx_description
1 polymer ?
#
loop_
_entity_poly.entity_id
_entity_poly.type
_entity_poly.pdbx_seq_one_letter_code
_entity_poly.pdbx_strand_id
1 'polypeptide(L)'
;MMNRRTFMATSSVALMSGCEARGLFTAPIIGTVFDNQPILMATNRASFDSKEHIDGLNFYDLDVAVPRNRIPGEVPVEGDNAFALSRQRQVTSDQDLKRALGPAGAEPLVIWVHGFNNTSAEAVYRQAQMVQDTGMRGPQLSFVWPSATTASGYLFDRDSALQSRSALEDLFIHLGRIWAGSITLVAHSLGCMLAMEALVRMRLKNQPVVLDSLILLQPDIAPDVFTTQVNDISPLPNSSLLVVSGRDPALFLSARLAQTRNRVGADVDDINRYEALGFRVVDLTDVRDAEDNHLVALTSPTVLDFLRNNIGS
;
A
#
# COMPACT_ATOMS: atom_id res chain seq x y z
N MET A 1 -48.65 42.66 -25.42
CA MET A 1 -47.26 43.04 -25.08
C MET A 1 -46.99 42.53 -23.67
N MET A 2 -46.22 41.46 -23.53
CA MET A 2 -45.95 40.82 -22.24
C MET A 2 -44.43 40.62 -22.11
N ASN A 3 -43.85 41.21 -21.08
CA ASN A 3 -42.42 41.42 -20.88
C ASN A 3 -41.66 40.10 -20.69
N ARG A 4 -40.59 39.93 -21.47
CA ARG A 4 -39.52 38.94 -21.27
C ARG A 4 -38.81 39.21 -19.94
N ARG A 5 -38.90 38.28 -18.99
CA ARG A 5 -38.02 38.23 -17.82
C ARG A 5 -36.72 37.57 -18.20
N THR A 6 -35.66 38.36 -18.26
CA THR A 6 -34.27 37.96 -18.47
C THR A 6 -33.77 37.23 -17.23
N PHE A 7 -33.42 35.94 -17.37
CA PHE A 7 -32.74 35.16 -16.33
C PHE A 7 -31.24 35.46 -16.46
N MET A 8 -30.68 36.28 -15.56
CA MET A 8 -29.23 36.47 -15.46
C MET A 8 -28.62 35.22 -14.82
N ALA A 9 -27.95 34.40 -15.62
CA ALA A 9 -27.03 33.39 -15.12
C ALA A 9 -25.72 34.10 -14.73
N THR A 10 -25.47 34.25 -13.43
CA THR A 10 -24.17 34.64 -12.90
C THR A 10 -23.23 33.44 -13.00
N SER A 11 -22.35 33.47 -13.99
CA SER A 11 -21.21 32.56 -14.11
C SER A 11 -20.20 32.88 -13.02
N SER A 12 -20.17 32.08 -11.96
CA SER A 12 -19.08 32.09 -10.99
C SER A 12 -17.83 31.51 -11.65
N VAL A 13 -16.82 32.37 -11.84
CA VAL A 13 -15.47 31.98 -12.26
C VAL A 13 -14.89 31.07 -11.17
N ALA A 14 -14.76 29.78 -11.48
CA ALA A 14 -13.97 28.87 -10.66
C ALA A 14 -12.50 29.30 -10.75
N LEU A 15 -11.92 29.68 -9.62
CA LEU A 15 -10.48 29.83 -9.47
C LEU A 15 -9.84 28.48 -9.73
N MET A 16 -9.06 28.37 -10.81
CA MET A 16 -8.16 27.25 -11.02
C MET A 16 -7.03 27.36 -10.00
N SER A 17 -7.16 26.64 -8.89
CA SER A 17 -6.01 26.25 -8.07
C SER A 17 -5.08 25.43 -8.95
N GLY A 18 -3.80 25.83 -9.02
CA GLY A 18 -2.80 25.16 -9.84
C GLY A 18 -2.74 23.66 -9.57
N CYS A 19 -2.51 22.88 -10.62
CA CYS A 19 -2.07 21.50 -10.50
C CYS A 19 -0.67 21.48 -9.85
N GLU A 20 -0.60 21.56 -8.53
CA GLU A 20 0.59 21.16 -7.81
C GLU A 20 0.75 19.64 -7.98
N ALA A 21 1.99 19.22 -8.25
CA ALA A 21 2.30 17.84 -8.53
C ALA A 21 2.31 17.06 -7.22
N ARG A 22 1.13 16.58 -6.82
CA ARG A 22 0.95 15.70 -5.66
C ARG A 22 1.91 14.51 -5.75
N GLY A 23 2.68 14.27 -4.69
CA GLY A 23 3.41 13.03 -4.48
C GLY A 23 4.48 12.72 -5.53
N LEU A 24 5.38 13.66 -5.83
CA LEU A 24 6.57 13.39 -6.64
C LEU A 24 7.78 12.99 -5.78
N PHE A 25 8.72 12.26 -6.39
CA PHE A 25 10.05 12.13 -5.82
C PHE A 25 10.82 13.46 -5.97
N THR A 26 11.22 14.04 -4.85
CA THR A 26 11.96 15.31 -4.79
C THR A 26 13.27 15.10 -4.06
N ALA A 27 14.29 15.90 -4.39
CA ALA A 27 15.56 15.85 -3.68
C ALA A 27 15.43 16.48 -2.28
N PRO A 28 16.21 16.03 -1.27
CA PRO A 28 16.18 16.63 0.07
C PRO A 28 16.57 18.10 0.02
N ILE A 29 15.87 18.93 0.79
CA ILE A 29 16.22 20.35 0.94
C ILE A 29 17.55 20.46 1.69
N ILE A 30 18.47 21.28 1.17
CA ILE A 30 19.80 21.48 1.77
C ILE A 30 19.65 21.99 3.21
N GLY A 31 20.34 21.33 4.14
CA GLY A 31 20.35 21.69 5.56
C GLY A 31 19.26 21.03 6.41
N THR A 32 18.36 20.25 5.80
CA THR A 32 17.38 19.43 6.54
C THR A 32 18.06 18.21 7.19
N VAL A 33 17.56 17.82 8.37
CA VAL A 33 18.04 16.65 9.11
C VAL A 33 17.06 15.51 8.90
N PHE A 34 17.55 14.41 8.34
CA PHE A 34 16.75 13.23 8.01
C PHE A 34 17.53 11.95 8.30
N ASP A 35 16.78 10.86 8.47
CA ASP A 35 17.30 9.50 8.46
C ASP A 35 17.11 8.90 7.07
N ASN A 36 18.12 8.18 6.57
CA ASN A 36 17.98 7.44 5.33
C ASN A 36 17.30 6.11 5.61
N GLN A 37 16.20 5.84 4.93
CA GLN A 37 15.48 4.58 4.95
C GLN A 37 15.66 3.89 3.59
N PRO A 38 16.50 2.84 3.50
CA PRO A 38 16.62 2.04 2.29
C PRO A 38 15.30 1.33 1.99
N ILE A 39 14.84 1.43 0.75
CA ILE A 39 13.67 0.72 0.22
C ILE A 39 14.01 0.22 -1.18
N LEU A 40 13.78 -1.06 -1.41
CA LEU A 40 13.78 -1.62 -2.75
C LEU A 40 12.39 -1.47 -3.37
N MET A 41 12.25 -0.72 -4.45
CA MET A 41 11.02 -0.64 -5.22
C MET A 41 11.03 -1.70 -6.32
N ALA A 42 10.03 -2.57 -6.33
CA ALA A 42 9.69 -3.45 -7.45
C ALA A 42 8.45 -2.90 -8.14
N THR A 43 8.44 -2.82 -9.47
CA THR A 43 7.32 -2.22 -10.20
C THR A 43 7.17 -2.81 -11.59
N ASN A 44 5.93 -2.92 -12.08
CA ASN A 44 5.63 -3.18 -13.49
C ASN A 44 5.37 -1.91 -14.28
N ARG A 45 5.91 -0.76 -13.83
CA ARG A 45 5.92 0.49 -14.57
C ARG A 45 7.04 0.49 -15.61
N ALA A 46 6.81 1.09 -16.77
CA ALA A 46 7.79 1.14 -17.86
C ALA A 46 9.10 1.85 -17.50
N SER A 47 9.03 2.79 -16.56
CA SER A 47 10.17 3.46 -15.95
C SER A 47 9.78 3.95 -14.55
N PHE A 48 10.73 4.52 -13.82
CA PHE A 48 10.58 4.98 -12.44
C PHE A 48 9.34 5.90 -12.24
N ASP A 49 9.12 6.84 -13.17
CA ASP A 49 8.03 7.82 -13.09
C ASP A 49 6.84 7.51 -14.02
N SER A 50 6.95 6.48 -14.87
CA SER A 50 5.90 6.16 -15.86
C SER A 50 4.63 5.63 -15.19
N LYS A 51 3.46 5.90 -15.78
CA LYS A 51 2.18 5.25 -15.42
C LYS A 51 1.83 4.08 -16.36
N GLU A 52 2.67 3.81 -17.35
CA GLU A 52 2.45 2.73 -18.31
C GLU A 52 2.93 1.40 -17.74
N HIS A 53 2.16 0.35 -18.00
CA HIS A 53 2.53 -1.01 -17.63
C HIS A 53 3.58 -1.58 -18.59
N ILE A 54 4.41 -2.48 -18.07
CA ILE A 54 5.21 -3.43 -18.84
C ILE A 54 4.85 -4.86 -18.45
N ASP A 55 5.18 -5.79 -19.34
CA ASP A 55 5.26 -7.20 -19.00
C ASP A 55 6.60 -7.45 -18.28
N GLY A 56 6.55 -7.70 -16.97
CA GLY A 56 7.71 -7.97 -16.12
C GLY A 56 7.92 -6.93 -15.02
N LEU A 57 9.15 -6.86 -14.52
CA LEU A 57 9.52 -6.05 -13.35
C LEU A 57 10.75 -5.19 -13.62
N ASN A 58 10.64 -3.92 -13.22
CA ASN A 58 11.76 -3.04 -12.96
C ASN A 58 12.02 -2.99 -11.45
N PHE A 59 13.30 -2.90 -11.08
CA PHE A 59 13.74 -2.76 -9.70
C PHE A 59 14.54 -1.46 -9.51
N TYR A 60 14.30 -0.77 -8.40
CA TYR A 60 15.03 0.42 -8.01
C TYR A 60 15.42 0.33 -6.54
N ASP A 61 16.69 0.57 -6.25
CA ASP A 61 17.24 0.66 -4.91
C ASP A 61 17.25 2.14 -4.52
N LEU A 62 16.42 2.48 -3.54
CA LEU A 62 16.07 3.84 -3.12
C LEU A 62 16.56 4.10 -1.71
N ASP A 63 17.08 5.30 -1.46
CA ASP A 63 17.20 5.84 -0.09
C ASP A 63 16.17 6.96 0.08
N VAL A 64 15.19 6.73 0.94
CA VAL A 64 14.20 7.74 1.31
C VAL A 64 14.76 8.56 2.46
N ALA A 65 14.84 9.87 2.28
CA ALA A 65 15.14 10.81 3.34
C ALA A 65 13.88 11.03 4.18
N VAL A 66 13.87 10.47 5.39
CA VAL A 66 12.78 10.57 6.34
C VAL A 66 13.06 11.68 7.36
N PRO A 67 12.28 12.77 7.40
CA PRO A 67 12.53 13.92 8.26
C PRO A 67 12.30 13.58 9.72
N ARG A 68 13.25 13.94 10.60
CA ARG A 68 13.19 13.59 12.03
C ARG A 68 12.13 14.35 12.82
N ASN A 69 11.85 15.60 12.42
CA ASN A 69 10.94 16.51 13.13
C ASN A 69 9.50 16.45 12.60
N ARG A 70 9.09 15.36 11.95
CA ARG A 70 7.71 15.15 11.50
C ARG A 70 6.84 14.64 12.65
N ILE A 71 5.52 14.75 12.48
CA ILE A 71 4.55 14.08 13.33
C ILE A 71 4.44 12.61 12.86
N PRO A 72 4.55 11.61 13.76
CA PRO A 72 4.34 10.20 13.40
C PRO A 72 2.99 9.97 12.72
N GLY A 73 2.97 9.12 11.70
CA GLY A 73 1.79 8.87 10.86
C GLY A 73 1.70 9.78 9.64
N GLU A 74 2.29 10.98 9.68
CA GLU A 74 2.27 11.90 8.56
C GLU A 74 3.36 11.62 7.53
N VAL A 75 3.04 11.92 6.27
CA VAL A 75 3.98 11.90 5.14
C VAL A 75 3.94 13.27 4.46
N PRO A 76 4.47 14.32 5.11
CA PRO A 76 4.64 15.62 4.47
C PRO A 76 5.45 15.47 3.19
N VAL A 77 4.96 16.01 2.09
CA VAL A 77 5.66 16.02 0.78
C VAL A 77 6.15 17.41 0.38
N GLU A 78 5.90 18.41 1.23
CA GLU A 78 6.27 19.81 1.03
C GLU A 78 6.82 20.42 2.32
N GLY A 79 7.60 21.49 2.16
CA GLY A 79 8.25 22.21 3.26
C GLY A 79 9.52 21.53 3.80
N ASP A 80 10.09 22.13 4.85
CA ASP A 80 11.40 21.74 5.40
C ASP A 80 11.41 20.36 6.08
N ASN A 81 10.23 19.81 6.37
CA ASN A 81 10.05 18.48 6.91
C ASN A 81 9.46 17.53 5.86
N ALA A 82 9.66 17.76 4.57
CA ALA A 82 9.17 16.85 3.52
C ALA A 82 9.98 15.56 3.46
N PHE A 83 9.28 14.45 3.18
CA PHE A 83 9.91 13.25 2.65
C PHE A 83 10.54 13.54 1.30
N ALA A 84 11.71 12.98 1.08
CA ALA A 84 12.47 13.17 -0.15
C ALA A 84 13.18 11.87 -0.55
N LEU A 85 13.74 11.86 -1.76
CA LEU A 85 14.54 10.78 -2.29
C LEU A 85 16.01 11.23 -2.39
N SER A 86 16.85 10.70 -1.50
CA SER A 86 18.28 11.06 -1.45
C SER A 86 19.13 10.25 -2.42
N ARG A 87 18.68 9.03 -2.77
CA ARG A 87 19.32 8.18 -3.78
C ARG A 87 18.29 7.38 -4.57
N GLN A 88 18.54 7.27 -5.88
CA GLN A 88 17.82 6.40 -6.79
C GLN A 88 18.83 5.62 -7.63
N ARG A 89 18.73 4.30 -7.67
CA ARG A 89 19.57 3.46 -8.53
C ARG A 89 18.73 2.33 -9.13
N GLN A 90 18.69 2.23 -10.46
CA GLN A 90 18.07 1.07 -11.10
C GLN A 90 18.90 -0.20 -10.83
N VAL A 91 18.20 -1.29 -10.53
CA VAL A 91 18.77 -2.61 -10.27
C VAL A 91 18.47 -3.49 -11.49
N THR A 92 19.51 -3.97 -12.15
CA THR A 92 19.41 -4.69 -13.43
C THR A 92 19.88 -6.14 -13.36
N SER A 93 20.27 -6.62 -12.18
CA SER A 93 20.76 -8.00 -11.98
C SER A 93 20.33 -8.58 -10.64
N ASP A 94 20.16 -9.92 -10.59
CA ASP A 94 19.87 -10.65 -9.35
C ASP A 94 20.96 -10.46 -8.29
N GLN A 95 22.22 -10.25 -8.70
CA GLN A 95 23.32 -10.01 -7.78
C GLN A 95 23.19 -8.65 -7.09
N ASP A 96 22.82 -7.62 -7.84
CA ASP A 96 22.59 -6.28 -7.28
C ASP A 96 21.32 -6.25 -6.42
N LEU A 97 20.31 -7.02 -6.80
CA LEU A 97 19.08 -7.21 -6.03
C LEU A 97 19.37 -7.89 -4.69
N LYS A 98 20.13 -8.99 -4.69
CA LYS A 98 20.62 -9.65 -3.46
C LYS A 98 21.45 -8.71 -2.60
N ARG A 99 22.29 -7.87 -3.21
CA ARG A 99 23.09 -6.88 -2.47
C ARG A 99 22.22 -5.81 -1.81
N ALA A 100 21.18 -5.34 -2.49
CA ALA A 100 20.24 -4.36 -1.96
C ALA A 100 19.39 -4.94 -0.81
N LEU A 101 18.95 -6.20 -0.93
CA LEU A 101 18.24 -6.90 0.14
C LEU A 101 19.14 -7.20 1.35
N GLY A 102 20.45 -7.38 1.12
CA GLY A 102 21.37 -7.83 2.14
C GLY A 102 21.22 -9.34 2.45
N PRO A 103 21.96 -9.85 3.44
CA PRO A 103 21.82 -11.25 3.85
C PRO A 103 20.49 -11.49 4.56
N ALA A 104 19.90 -12.68 4.36
CA ALA A 104 18.78 -13.14 5.16
C ALA A 104 19.20 -13.22 6.64
N GLY A 105 18.43 -12.57 7.50
CA GLY A 105 18.65 -12.54 8.95
C GLY A 105 17.45 -13.10 9.71
N ALA A 106 17.40 -12.82 11.01
CA ALA A 106 16.26 -13.16 11.85
C ALA A 106 15.00 -12.34 11.51
N GLU A 107 15.20 -11.11 11.04
CA GLU A 107 14.12 -10.20 10.64
C GLU A 107 13.61 -10.55 9.23
N PRO A 108 12.28 -10.56 9.00
CA PRO A 108 11.71 -10.87 7.70
C PRO A 108 11.98 -9.76 6.67
N LEU A 109 11.98 -10.13 5.39
CA LEU A 109 11.77 -9.18 4.30
C LEU A 109 10.31 -8.70 4.35
N VAL A 110 10.10 -7.40 4.46
CA VAL A 110 8.76 -6.80 4.46
C VAL A 110 8.43 -6.28 3.06
N ILE A 111 7.39 -6.85 2.46
CA ILE A 111 6.84 -6.42 1.17
C ILE A 111 5.60 -5.58 1.42
N TRP A 112 5.60 -4.33 0.96
CA TRP A 112 4.47 -3.43 1.03
C TRP A 112 3.76 -3.32 -0.32
N VAL A 113 2.43 -3.42 -0.32
CA VAL A 113 1.57 -3.21 -1.49
C VAL A 113 0.57 -2.09 -1.19
N HIS A 114 0.74 -0.96 -1.88
CA HIS A 114 -0.13 0.20 -1.67
C HIS A 114 -1.55 -0.01 -2.22
N GLY A 115 -2.48 0.83 -1.75
CA GLY A 115 -3.87 0.87 -2.17
C GLY A 115 -4.16 1.85 -3.31
N PHE A 116 -5.45 2.15 -3.46
CA PHE A 116 -6.03 3.10 -4.40
C PHE A 116 -5.40 4.52 -4.32
N ASN A 117 -5.32 5.24 -5.43
CA ASN A 117 -5.02 6.68 -5.48
C ASN A 117 -3.67 7.07 -4.85
N ASN A 118 -2.62 6.30 -5.17
CA ASN A 118 -1.26 6.55 -4.71
C ASN A 118 -0.32 6.82 -5.89
N THR A 119 0.51 7.87 -5.79
CA THR A 119 1.68 7.99 -6.65
C THR A 119 2.77 6.99 -6.25
N SER A 120 3.80 6.83 -7.10
CA SER A 120 4.97 6.03 -6.76
C SER A 120 5.67 6.54 -5.49
N ALA A 121 5.79 7.86 -5.35
CA ALA A 121 6.44 8.46 -4.19
C ALA A 121 5.61 8.27 -2.92
N GLU A 122 4.28 8.49 -2.98
CA GLU A 122 3.40 8.26 -1.84
C GLU A 122 3.47 6.80 -1.35
N ALA A 123 3.47 5.83 -2.28
CA ALA A 123 3.59 4.42 -1.93
C ALA A 123 4.90 4.07 -1.21
N VAL A 124 6.03 4.61 -1.69
CA VAL A 124 7.37 4.37 -1.12
C VAL A 124 7.55 5.13 0.19
N TYR A 125 7.16 6.40 0.25
CA TYR A 125 7.26 7.23 1.45
C TYR A 125 6.37 6.69 2.58
N ARG A 126 5.19 6.15 2.25
CA ARG A 126 4.31 5.51 3.25
C ARG A 126 5.00 4.31 3.91
N GLN A 127 5.67 3.45 3.14
CA GLN A 127 6.45 2.36 3.73
C GLN A 127 7.61 2.89 4.59
N ALA A 128 8.32 3.93 4.13
CA ALA A 128 9.40 4.52 4.92
C ALA A 128 8.91 5.09 6.26
N GLN A 129 7.75 5.75 6.24
CA GLN A 129 7.06 6.25 7.43
C GLN A 129 6.69 5.10 8.36
N MET A 130 6.05 4.05 7.85
CA MET A 130 5.69 2.87 8.65
C MET A 130 6.92 2.25 9.33
N VAL A 131 8.03 2.09 8.61
CA VAL A 131 9.27 1.52 9.18
C VAL A 131 9.77 2.35 10.34
N GLN A 132 9.84 3.67 10.15
CA GLN A 132 10.34 4.58 11.19
C GLN A 132 9.37 4.69 12.39
N ASP A 133 8.07 4.66 12.13
CA ASP A 133 7.05 4.88 13.17
C ASP A 133 6.70 3.61 13.95
N THR A 134 6.80 2.44 13.31
CA THR A 134 6.54 1.15 13.96
C THR A 134 7.83 0.44 14.39
N GLY A 135 9.00 0.93 14.02
CA GLY A 135 10.27 0.24 14.30
C GLY A 135 10.38 -1.12 13.61
N MET A 136 9.61 -1.39 12.54
CA MET A 136 9.77 -2.58 11.73
C MET A 136 11.22 -2.73 11.28
N ARG A 137 11.74 -3.95 11.36
CA ARG A 137 13.14 -4.27 11.05
C ARG A 137 13.20 -5.16 9.82
N GLY A 138 14.42 -5.39 9.35
CA GLY A 138 14.69 -6.21 8.18
C GLY A 138 14.59 -5.43 6.86
N PRO A 139 14.91 -6.09 5.74
CA PRO A 139 14.89 -5.45 4.43
C PRO A 139 13.48 -5.02 4.01
N GLN A 140 13.40 -3.91 3.31
CA GLN A 140 12.13 -3.27 2.93
C GLN A 140 11.98 -3.29 1.41
N LEU A 141 10.85 -3.81 0.93
CA LEU A 141 10.50 -3.83 -0.49
C LEU A 141 9.10 -3.24 -0.71
N SER A 142 8.97 -2.26 -1.59
CA SER A 142 7.68 -1.69 -2.02
C SER A 142 7.32 -2.25 -3.39
N PHE A 143 6.19 -2.94 -3.50
CA PHE A 143 5.61 -3.27 -4.80
C PHE A 143 4.68 -2.15 -5.23
N VAL A 144 5.08 -1.43 -6.27
CA VAL A 144 4.38 -0.24 -6.75
C VAL A 144 3.73 -0.52 -8.10
N TRP A 145 2.41 -0.41 -8.16
CA TRP A 145 1.63 -0.62 -9.39
C TRP A 145 1.09 0.73 -9.95
N PRO A 146 0.75 0.81 -11.25
CA PRO A 146 0.28 2.06 -11.88
C PRO A 146 -1.12 2.52 -11.45
N SER A 147 -1.25 3.33 -10.40
CA SER A 147 -2.50 4.03 -10.10
C SER A 147 -2.74 5.26 -11.01
N ALA A 148 -4.02 5.59 -11.22
CA ALA A 148 -4.51 6.83 -11.82
C ALA A 148 -4.14 8.08 -11.00
N THR A 149 -3.78 7.91 -9.72
CA THR A 149 -3.42 9.01 -8.79
C THR A 149 -4.54 10.04 -8.63
N THR A 150 -5.80 9.61 -8.70
CA THR A 150 -6.97 10.47 -8.50
C THR A 150 -8.10 9.73 -7.79
N ALA A 151 -8.83 10.44 -6.92
CA ALA A 151 -10.00 9.91 -6.21
C ALA A 151 -11.15 9.47 -7.15
N SER A 152 -11.25 10.04 -8.35
CA SER A 152 -12.24 9.61 -9.35
C SER A 152 -11.81 8.37 -10.16
N GLY A 153 -10.57 7.93 -10.00
CA GLY A 153 -9.94 6.88 -10.80
C GLY A 153 -10.19 5.45 -10.32
N TYR A 154 -11.14 5.22 -9.40
CA TYR A 154 -11.32 3.94 -8.72
C TYR A 154 -11.43 2.73 -9.66
N LEU A 155 -12.23 2.83 -10.71
CA LEU A 155 -12.40 1.72 -11.66
C LEU A 155 -11.12 1.45 -12.45
N PHE A 156 -10.40 2.51 -12.86
CA PHE A 156 -9.10 2.37 -13.51
C PHE A 156 -8.10 1.68 -12.58
N ASP A 157 -8.03 2.11 -11.32
CA ASP A 157 -7.12 1.55 -10.32
C ASP A 157 -7.42 0.09 -10.04
N ARG A 158 -8.70 -0.30 -9.98
CA ARG A 158 -9.11 -1.69 -9.82
C ARG A 158 -8.62 -2.55 -11.00
N ASP A 159 -8.80 -2.09 -12.23
CA ASP A 159 -8.37 -2.81 -13.42
C ASP A 159 -6.84 -2.85 -13.55
N SER A 160 -6.15 -1.77 -13.21
CA SER A 160 -4.68 -1.69 -13.18
C SER A 160 -4.06 -2.58 -12.09
N ALA A 161 -4.66 -2.60 -10.89
CA ALA A 161 -4.26 -3.52 -9.83
C ALA A 161 -4.39 -4.96 -10.32
N LEU A 162 -5.53 -5.33 -10.92
CA LEU A 162 -5.71 -6.65 -11.53
C LEU A 162 -4.68 -6.91 -12.64
N GLN A 163 -4.39 -5.95 -13.52
CA GLN A 163 -3.34 -6.09 -14.55
C GLN A 163 -1.97 -6.37 -13.93
N SER A 164 -1.70 -5.85 -12.73
CA SER A 164 -0.43 -6.00 -12.02
C SER A 164 -0.27 -7.34 -11.28
N ARG A 165 -1.31 -8.18 -11.22
CA ARG A 165 -1.29 -9.46 -10.49
C ARG A 165 -0.21 -10.42 -10.95
N SER A 166 0.09 -10.46 -12.26
CA SER A 166 1.17 -11.29 -12.80
C SER A 166 2.54 -10.78 -12.40
N ALA A 167 2.73 -9.46 -12.33
CA ALA A 167 4.00 -8.89 -11.91
C ALA A 167 4.27 -9.13 -10.42
N LEU A 168 3.24 -9.08 -9.57
CA LEU A 168 3.39 -9.46 -8.16
C LEU A 168 3.66 -10.97 -7.99
N GLU A 169 3.02 -11.82 -8.79
CA GLU A 169 3.35 -13.25 -8.91
C GLU A 169 4.84 -13.44 -9.30
N ASP A 170 5.31 -12.75 -10.34
CA ASP A 170 6.70 -12.82 -10.81
C ASP A 170 7.69 -12.34 -9.74
N LEU A 171 7.32 -11.34 -8.93
CA LEU A 171 8.14 -10.88 -7.81
C LEU A 171 8.34 -11.99 -6.80
N PHE A 172 7.28 -12.69 -6.38
CA PHE A 172 7.40 -13.80 -5.44
C PHE A 172 8.22 -14.96 -6.02
N ILE A 173 8.06 -15.28 -7.31
CA ILE A 173 8.87 -16.28 -7.99
C ILE A 173 10.35 -15.89 -7.99
N HIS A 174 10.66 -14.62 -8.26
CA HIS A 174 12.04 -14.10 -8.22
C HIS A 174 12.62 -14.19 -6.81
N LEU A 175 11.88 -13.73 -5.80
CA LEU A 175 12.29 -13.80 -4.41
C LEU A 175 12.54 -15.23 -3.94
N GLY A 176 11.70 -16.20 -4.34
CA GLY A 176 11.90 -17.61 -4.02
C GLY A 176 13.21 -18.22 -4.55
N ARG A 177 13.90 -17.56 -5.49
CA ARG A 177 15.22 -17.97 -6.00
C ARG A 177 16.40 -17.29 -5.30
N ILE A 178 16.17 -16.11 -4.72
CA ILE A 178 17.25 -15.23 -4.26
C ILE A 178 17.24 -14.94 -2.76
N TRP A 179 16.09 -15.11 -2.12
CA TRP A 179 15.88 -14.85 -0.70
C TRP A 179 15.58 -16.16 0.02
N ALA A 180 16.34 -16.44 1.07
CA ALA A 180 16.22 -17.67 1.87
C ALA A 180 15.66 -17.41 3.29
N GLY A 181 15.28 -16.16 3.59
CA GLY A 181 14.70 -15.78 4.87
C GLY A 181 13.17 -15.70 4.83
N SER A 182 12.57 -15.35 5.96
CA SER A 182 11.13 -15.16 6.05
C SER A 182 10.66 -13.94 5.26
N ILE A 183 9.43 -13.97 4.77
CA ILE A 183 8.76 -12.87 4.05
C ILE A 183 7.43 -12.53 4.74
N THR A 184 7.26 -11.24 5.02
CA THR A 184 5.99 -10.67 5.48
C THR A 184 5.39 -9.82 4.37
N LEU A 185 4.20 -10.17 3.90
CA LEU A 185 3.44 -9.36 2.96
C LEU A 185 2.47 -8.46 3.71
N VAL A 186 2.57 -7.14 3.51
CA VAL A 186 1.66 -6.14 4.04
C VAL A 186 0.98 -5.44 2.87
N ALA A 187 -0.35 -5.48 2.83
CA ALA A 187 -1.13 -4.84 1.77
C ALA A 187 -2.22 -3.94 2.36
N HIS A 188 -2.60 -2.89 1.64
CA HIS A 188 -3.66 -1.96 2.06
C HIS A 188 -4.74 -1.77 1.00
N SER A 189 -6.01 -1.71 1.43
CA SER A 189 -7.14 -1.33 0.57
C SER A 189 -7.21 -2.17 -0.72
N LEU A 190 -7.20 -1.56 -1.91
CA LEU A 190 -7.13 -2.27 -3.21
C LEU A 190 -5.85 -3.12 -3.39
N GLY A 191 -4.77 -2.78 -2.69
CA GLY A 191 -3.56 -3.59 -2.65
C GLY A 191 -3.80 -4.96 -2.04
N CYS A 192 -4.74 -5.08 -1.09
CA CYS A 192 -5.14 -6.38 -0.53
C CYS A 192 -5.79 -7.27 -1.59
N MET A 193 -6.64 -6.70 -2.45
CA MET A 193 -7.26 -7.43 -3.56
C MET A 193 -6.17 -7.97 -4.50
N LEU A 194 -5.20 -7.11 -4.87
CA LEU A 194 -4.08 -7.48 -5.72
C LEU A 194 -3.23 -8.60 -5.08
N ALA A 195 -2.88 -8.47 -3.80
CA ALA A 195 -2.13 -9.48 -3.06
C ALA A 195 -2.85 -10.84 -3.08
N MET A 196 -4.13 -10.87 -2.74
CA MET A 196 -4.92 -12.11 -2.72
C MET A 196 -5.02 -12.73 -4.13
N GLU A 197 -5.23 -11.94 -5.18
CA GLU A 197 -5.26 -12.42 -6.56
C GLU A 197 -3.92 -13.01 -7.01
N ALA A 198 -2.80 -12.41 -6.63
CA ALA A 198 -1.47 -12.97 -6.92
C ALA A 198 -1.27 -14.33 -6.21
N LEU A 199 -1.67 -14.43 -4.93
CA LEU A 199 -1.56 -15.67 -4.16
C LEU A 199 -2.44 -16.80 -4.70
N VAL A 200 -3.69 -16.50 -5.07
CA VAL A 200 -4.60 -17.46 -5.73
C VAL A 200 -3.94 -18.00 -7.00
N ARG A 201 -3.36 -17.12 -7.83
CA ARG A 201 -2.68 -17.53 -9.06
C ARG A 201 -1.48 -18.42 -8.81
N MET A 202 -0.63 -18.07 -7.84
CA MET A 202 0.51 -18.90 -7.46
C MET A 202 0.05 -20.30 -7.05
N ARG A 203 -1.00 -20.36 -6.21
CA ARG A 203 -1.56 -21.62 -5.72
C ARG A 203 -2.12 -22.48 -6.85
N LEU A 204 -2.93 -21.91 -7.74
CA LEU A 204 -3.50 -22.60 -8.90
C LEU A 204 -2.43 -23.12 -9.87
N LYS A 205 -1.28 -22.44 -9.96
CA LYS A 205 -0.13 -22.86 -10.77
C LYS A 205 0.81 -23.82 -10.05
N ASN A 206 0.51 -24.24 -8.82
CA ASN A 206 1.38 -25.03 -7.96
C ASN A 206 2.78 -24.41 -7.76
N GLN A 207 2.86 -23.08 -7.76
CA GLN A 207 4.09 -22.37 -7.44
C GLN A 207 4.27 -22.33 -5.92
N PRO A 208 5.51 -22.46 -5.42
CA PRO A 208 5.77 -22.35 -3.99
C PRO A 208 5.48 -20.92 -3.52
N VAL A 209 4.58 -20.78 -2.54
CA VAL A 209 4.33 -19.52 -1.85
C VAL A 209 5.34 -19.41 -0.72
N VAL A 210 6.23 -18.41 -0.78
CA VAL A 210 7.25 -18.15 0.24
C VAL A 210 6.74 -17.01 1.13
N LEU A 211 5.64 -17.21 1.85
CA LEU A 211 5.10 -16.21 2.78
C LEU A 211 4.97 -16.82 4.17
N ASP A 212 5.62 -16.18 5.14
CA ASP A 212 5.55 -16.55 6.55
C ASP A 212 4.44 -15.77 7.26
N SER A 213 4.17 -14.54 6.80
CA SER A 213 3.15 -13.67 7.36
C SER A 213 2.39 -12.91 6.27
N LEU A 214 1.08 -12.76 6.49
CA LEU A 214 0.17 -12.00 5.62
C LEU A 214 -0.60 -11.00 6.46
N ILE A 215 -0.41 -9.71 6.19
CA ILE A 215 -1.07 -8.61 6.89
C ILE A 215 -1.92 -7.84 5.88
N LEU A 216 -3.23 -7.84 6.09
CA LEU A 216 -4.19 -7.18 5.21
C LEU A 216 -4.85 -6.01 5.96
N LEU A 217 -4.58 -4.79 5.52
CA LEU A 217 -5.03 -3.56 6.15
C LEU A 217 -6.24 -3.01 5.41
N GLN A 218 -7.39 -2.98 6.09
CA GLN A 218 -8.65 -2.42 5.61
C GLN A 218 -9.00 -2.88 4.17
N PRO A 219 -9.13 -4.20 3.91
CA PRO A 219 -9.17 -4.71 2.54
C PRO A 219 -10.40 -4.26 1.76
N ASP A 220 -10.15 -3.74 0.55
CA ASP A 220 -11.20 -3.40 -0.40
C ASP A 220 -11.60 -4.62 -1.25
N ILE A 221 -12.17 -5.63 -0.60
CA ILE A 221 -12.62 -6.89 -1.20
C ILE A 221 -14.03 -7.17 -0.71
N ALA A 222 -14.91 -7.69 -1.57
CA ALA A 222 -16.22 -8.17 -1.12
C ALA A 222 -16.06 -9.41 -0.21
N PRO A 223 -16.76 -9.53 0.93
CA PRO A 223 -16.61 -10.65 1.87
C PRO A 223 -16.67 -12.05 1.24
N ASP A 224 -17.59 -12.25 0.29
CA ASP A 224 -17.77 -13.54 -0.39
C ASP A 224 -16.63 -13.87 -1.36
N VAL A 225 -16.11 -12.84 -2.05
CA VAL A 225 -14.91 -12.99 -2.89
C VAL A 225 -13.71 -13.32 -2.02
N PHE A 226 -13.53 -12.60 -0.91
CA PHE A 226 -12.42 -12.85 0.02
C PHE A 226 -12.47 -14.27 0.60
N THR A 227 -13.65 -14.74 1.00
CA THR A 227 -13.84 -16.12 1.50
C THR A 227 -13.44 -17.14 0.44
N THR A 228 -13.81 -16.91 -0.82
CA THR A 228 -13.42 -17.78 -1.94
C THR A 228 -11.90 -17.79 -2.14
N GLN A 229 -11.28 -16.59 -2.17
CA GLN A 229 -9.84 -16.45 -2.32
C GLN A 229 -9.06 -17.15 -1.19
N VAL A 230 -9.50 -17.01 0.06
CA VAL A 230 -8.86 -17.66 1.22
C VAL A 230 -8.93 -19.18 1.11
N ASN A 231 -10.08 -19.73 0.71
CA ASN A 231 -10.22 -21.16 0.48
C ASN A 231 -9.29 -21.65 -0.65
N ASP A 232 -9.15 -20.86 -1.72
CA ASP A 232 -8.28 -21.19 -2.85
C ASP A 232 -6.80 -21.18 -2.48
N ILE A 233 -6.37 -20.33 -1.53
CA ILE A 233 -4.95 -20.24 -1.10
C ILE A 233 -4.58 -21.13 0.09
N SER A 234 -5.55 -21.82 0.69
CA SER A 234 -5.35 -22.60 1.92
C SER A 234 -4.24 -23.69 1.80
N PRO A 235 -3.46 -23.94 2.87
CA PRO A 235 -3.47 -23.22 4.15
C PRO A 235 -2.84 -21.83 4.05
N LEU A 236 -3.35 -20.89 4.86
CA LEU A 236 -2.75 -19.56 5.01
C LEU A 236 -1.37 -19.63 5.69
N PRO A 237 -0.53 -18.58 5.54
CA PRO A 237 0.64 -18.39 6.39
C PRO A 237 0.27 -18.44 7.88
N ASN A 238 1.16 -18.98 8.70
CA ASN A 238 0.92 -19.17 10.14
C ASN A 238 0.55 -17.86 10.86
N SER A 239 1.08 -16.74 10.38
CA SER A 239 0.82 -15.41 10.93
C SER A 239 0.01 -14.58 9.94
N SER A 240 -1.31 -14.79 9.94
CA SER A 240 -2.25 -14.06 9.11
C SER A 240 -3.06 -13.05 9.93
N LEU A 241 -2.87 -11.76 9.66
CA LEU A 241 -3.53 -10.64 10.35
C LEU A 241 -4.45 -9.89 9.40
N LEU A 242 -5.67 -9.62 9.85
CA LEU A 242 -6.66 -8.81 9.17
C LEU A 242 -7.00 -7.60 10.04
N VAL A 243 -6.87 -6.39 9.48
CA VAL A 243 -7.22 -5.15 10.18
C VAL A 243 -8.47 -4.55 9.53
N VAL A 244 -9.47 -4.25 10.35
CA VAL A 244 -10.77 -3.71 9.93
C VAL A 244 -11.09 -2.42 10.68
N SER A 245 -11.96 -1.59 10.09
CA SER A 245 -12.51 -0.38 10.71
C SER A 245 -13.89 -0.09 10.11
N GLY A 246 -14.94 -0.20 10.94
CA GLY A 246 -16.33 -0.01 10.53
C GLY A 246 -16.70 1.45 10.20
N ARG A 247 -15.79 2.40 10.38
CA ARG A 247 -16.01 3.83 10.09
C ARG A 247 -15.17 4.33 8.92
N ASP A 248 -15.02 3.49 7.91
CA ASP A 248 -14.21 3.74 6.73
C ASP A 248 -15.05 4.26 5.54
N PRO A 249 -15.14 5.59 5.30
CA PRO A 249 -15.97 6.16 4.24
C PRO A 249 -15.52 5.75 2.83
N ALA A 250 -14.23 5.47 2.63
CA ALA A 250 -13.71 5.05 1.34
C ALA A 250 -14.22 3.64 0.99
N LEU A 251 -14.21 2.73 1.96
CA LEU A 251 -14.75 1.38 1.76
C LEU A 251 -16.27 1.36 1.56
N PHE A 252 -17.02 2.23 2.23
CA PHE A 252 -18.45 2.40 1.96
C PHE A 252 -18.73 2.87 0.53
N LEU A 253 -17.98 3.86 0.03
CA LEU A 253 -18.11 4.32 -1.34
C LEU A 253 -17.75 3.22 -2.34
N SER A 254 -16.67 2.49 -2.08
CA SER A 254 -16.26 1.34 -2.89
C SER A 254 -17.34 0.25 -2.94
N ALA A 255 -17.92 -0.13 -1.79
CA ALA A 255 -18.99 -1.13 -1.73
C ALA A 255 -20.18 -0.73 -2.61
N ARG A 256 -20.56 0.55 -2.57
CA ARG A 256 -21.63 1.12 -3.40
C ARG A 256 -21.31 1.08 -4.89
N LEU A 257 -20.09 1.46 -5.29
CA LEU A 257 -19.66 1.40 -6.69
C LEU A 257 -19.67 -0.04 -7.23
N ALA A 258 -19.24 -1.00 -6.41
CA ALA A 258 -19.22 -2.41 -6.76
C ALA A 258 -20.57 -3.13 -6.59
N GLN A 259 -21.62 -2.43 -6.12
CA GLN A 259 -22.94 -3.00 -5.85
C GLN A 259 -22.89 -4.21 -4.89
N THR A 260 -22.00 -4.13 -3.90
CA THR A 260 -21.84 -5.15 -2.86
C THR A 260 -22.37 -4.62 -1.52
N ARG A 261 -22.70 -5.54 -0.60
CA ARG A 261 -23.21 -5.15 0.73
C ARG A 261 -22.16 -4.44 1.58
N ASN A 262 -20.93 -4.94 1.54
CA ASN A 262 -19.83 -4.41 2.35
C ASN A 262 -18.47 -4.73 1.72
N ARG A 263 -17.41 -4.16 2.29
CA ARG A 263 -16.02 -4.57 2.07
C ARG A 263 -15.47 -5.18 3.35
N VAL A 264 -14.59 -6.18 3.22
CA VAL A 264 -13.95 -6.85 4.35
C VAL A 264 -13.35 -5.85 5.34
N GLY A 265 -12.67 -4.81 4.85
CA GLY A 265 -12.06 -3.79 5.72
C GLY A 265 -13.04 -2.97 6.55
N ALA A 266 -14.33 -2.98 6.23
CA ALA A 266 -15.39 -2.31 6.97
C ALA A 266 -16.41 -3.28 7.58
N ASP A 267 -16.12 -4.59 7.53
CA ASP A 267 -17.05 -5.65 7.94
C ASP A 267 -16.83 -6.10 9.38
N VAL A 268 -17.13 -5.19 10.30
CA VAL A 268 -16.93 -5.39 11.75
C VAL A 268 -18.03 -6.21 12.41
N ASP A 269 -19.16 -6.39 11.74
CA ASP A 269 -20.29 -7.19 12.25
C ASP A 269 -20.06 -8.71 12.10
N ASP A 270 -19.09 -9.14 11.27
CA ASP A 270 -18.81 -10.54 10.95
C ASP A 270 -17.35 -10.95 11.20
N ILE A 271 -16.73 -10.41 12.27
CA ILE A 271 -15.33 -10.74 12.64
C ILE A 271 -15.10 -12.25 12.77
N ASN A 272 -16.06 -12.96 13.38
CA ASN A 272 -15.98 -14.41 13.59
C ASN A 272 -15.82 -15.20 12.28
N ARG A 273 -16.37 -14.72 11.17
CA ARG A 273 -16.17 -15.34 9.85
C ARG A 273 -14.70 -15.30 9.44
N TYR A 274 -14.03 -14.18 9.63
CA TYR A 274 -12.63 -14.02 9.25
C TYR A 274 -11.69 -14.78 10.18
N GLU A 275 -12.02 -14.86 11.47
CA GLU A 275 -11.31 -15.72 12.43
C GLU A 275 -11.44 -17.20 12.08
N ALA A 276 -12.64 -17.65 11.68
CA ALA A 276 -12.86 -19.02 11.22
C ALA A 276 -12.10 -19.36 9.92
N LEU A 277 -11.76 -18.36 9.12
CA LEU A 277 -10.89 -18.49 7.95
C LEU A 277 -9.38 -18.55 8.30
N GLY A 278 -9.02 -18.38 9.57
CA GLY A 278 -7.65 -18.49 10.07
C GLY A 278 -6.92 -17.17 10.23
N PHE A 279 -7.59 -16.02 10.12
CA PHE A 279 -6.99 -14.72 10.42
C PHE A 279 -7.11 -14.39 11.91
N ARG A 280 -6.08 -13.78 12.48
CA ARG A 280 -6.26 -12.92 13.64
C ARG A 280 -6.88 -11.61 13.16
N VAL A 281 -7.95 -11.15 13.79
CA VAL A 281 -8.62 -9.91 13.39
C VAL A 281 -8.36 -8.81 14.42
N VAL A 282 -8.06 -7.60 13.95
CA VAL A 282 -7.93 -6.39 14.77
C VAL A 282 -8.94 -5.36 14.27
N ASP A 283 -9.85 -4.95 15.14
CA ASP A 283 -10.83 -3.91 14.88
C ASP A 283 -10.35 -2.55 15.42
N LEU A 284 -10.21 -1.58 14.51
CA LEU A 284 -9.79 -0.21 14.81
C LEU A 284 -10.96 0.79 14.78
N THR A 285 -12.21 0.33 14.77
CA THR A 285 -13.41 1.17 14.69
C THR A 285 -13.44 2.28 15.73
N ASP A 286 -12.92 2.02 16.93
CA ASP A 286 -12.93 2.95 18.06
C ASP A 286 -11.67 3.82 18.19
N VAL A 287 -10.71 3.66 17.28
CA VAL A 287 -9.57 4.57 17.16
C VAL A 287 -10.03 5.88 16.50
N ARG A 288 -9.55 7.02 17.03
CA ARG A 288 -10.05 8.38 16.71
C ARG A 288 -8.96 9.41 16.45
N ASP A 289 -7.70 9.01 16.57
CA ASP A 289 -6.53 9.89 16.48
C ASP A 289 -5.85 9.83 15.09
N ALA A 290 -6.54 9.29 14.08
CA ALA A 290 -6.18 9.41 12.68
C ALA A 290 -7.13 10.40 11.98
N GLU A 291 -6.59 11.24 11.10
CA GLU A 291 -7.40 12.18 10.30
C GLU A 291 -8.28 11.47 9.26
N ASP A 292 -7.73 10.41 8.64
CA ASP A 292 -8.43 9.57 7.68
C ASP A 292 -8.65 8.17 8.25
N ASN A 293 -9.91 7.80 8.45
CA ASN A 293 -10.28 6.48 8.94
C ASN A 293 -9.86 5.36 7.98
N HIS A 294 -9.73 5.61 6.67
CA HIS A 294 -9.25 4.61 5.71
C HIS A 294 -7.74 4.34 5.84
N LEU A 295 -7.03 5.25 6.50
CA LEU A 295 -5.59 5.14 6.76
C LEU A 295 -5.29 4.93 8.24
N VAL A 296 -6.30 4.68 9.09
CA VAL A 296 -6.14 4.60 10.55
C VAL A 296 -5.07 3.58 10.96
N ALA A 297 -4.97 2.46 10.26
CA ALA A 297 -3.95 1.44 10.51
C ALA A 297 -2.50 1.92 10.24
N LEU A 298 -2.36 2.99 9.45
CA LEU A 298 -1.09 3.53 8.96
C LEU A 298 -0.71 4.87 9.59
N THR A 299 -1.69 5.62 10.09
CA THR A 299 -1.50 7.02 10.51
C THR A 299 -1.86 7.29 11.97
N SER A 300 -2.64 6.42 12.62
CA SER A 300 -2.98 6.61 14.05
C SER A 300 -1.72 6.50 14.92
N PRO A 301 -1.38 7.54 15.71
CA PRO A 301 -0.29 7.46 16.68
C PRO A 301 -0.48 6.29 17.66
N THR A 302 -1.71 6.08 18.16
CA THR A 302 -2.04 4.96 19.05
C THR A 302 -1.72 3.60 18.41
N VAL A 303 -2.09 3.40 17.15
CA VAL A 303 -1.83 2.15 16.43
C VAL A 303 -0.34 1.99 16.15
N LEU A 304 0.33 3.03 15.67
CA LEU A 304 1.77 2.99 15.37
C LEU A 304 2.61 2.69 16.61
N ASP A 305 2.30 3.31 17.74
CA ASP A 305 2.96 3.03 19.02
C ASP A 305 2.67 1.62 19.53
N PHE A 306 1.43 1.13 19.36
CA PHE A 306 1.11 -0.26 19.68
C PHE A 306 1.96 -1.22 18.85
N LEU A 307 2.04 -1.01 17.54
CA LEU A 307 2.86 -1.84 16.64
C LEU A 307 4.34 -1.75 17.02
N ARG A 308 4.86 -0.56 17.32
CA ARG A 308 6.24 -0.37 17.79
C ARG A 308 6.59 -1.19 19.01
N ASN A 309 5.68 -1.23 19.98
CA ASN A 309 5.90 -1.94 21.24
C ASN A 309 5.68 -3.45 21.15
N ASN A 310 5.09 -3.97 20.07
CA ASN A 310 4.73 -5.39 19.92
C ASN A 310 5.34 -6.09 18.71
N ILE A 311 5.91 -5.35 17.75
CA ILE A 311 6.59 -5.88 16.55
C ILE A 311 8.11 -5.64 16.64
N GLY A 312 8.56 -4.66 17.44
CA GLY A 312 9.98 -4.29 17.57
C GLY A 312 10.79 -5.02 18.65
N SER A 313 10.24 -6.05 19.30
CA SER A 313 10.87 -6.78 20.42
C SER A 313 11.34 -8.19 20.04
#